data_AF-A0AA43FKR2-F1
#
_entry.id   AF-A0AA43FKR2-F1
#
_cell.length_a   1.000
_cell.length_b   1.000
_cell.length_c   1.000
_cell.angle_alpha   90.00
_cell.angle_beta   90.00
_cell.angle_gamma   90.00
#
_symmetry.space_group_name_H-M   'P 1'
#
loop_
_entity.id
_entity.type
_entity.pdbx_description
1 polymer ?
#
loop_
_entity_poly.entity_id
_entity_poly.type
_entity_poly.pdbx_seq_one_letter_code
_entity_poly.pdbx_strand_id
1 'polypeptide(L)'
;MSRKYSLLAVGAAFFSGLFLALAMLSNNVMAEVKTYDNLETFANIISLVEQNYVDNVETTKLVEGAINGMLRSLDPHSSYMTPEMYKEMQVETEGEFGGIGIEITIKDDLLTIVAPIEDTPAWKVGLQAGDRIVRVDGESTFDMSLMEAVRKMRGKRGTEVVITIVREGFDQPKDFTIMRDVIHVTSVKYQMLPDKWAYAKVRSFSKDTANDLETALNTMKTEGFKGLVLDLRNDPGGLLNQAVAVSELFLDKGEMIVYTRGRMPNQNMEFTSERKIKDNDYPMVVLVNRGSASASEIVAGALQDLKRALVVGTQTFGKGSVQTIIPLAENSGLRLTTARYYTPLGRQIHEIGITPDIVIEQRAPEIAPDTSGPSVKEKIKAKVNGDNGHGADKPKEEAAPARKEEETKEQTKPSAVDLEKDYQLQRAIGVLKSWELINKISDRSVSAVKP
;
A
#
# COMPACT_ATOMS: atom_id res chain seq x y z
N MET A 1 -8.02 -24.14 -71.13
CA MET A 1 -8.15 -24.63 -69.73
C MET A 1 -8.21 -23.53 -68.67
N SER A 2 -7.67 -22.32 -68.88
CA SER A 2 -7.51 -21.29 -67.82
C SER A 2 -8.80 -20.72 -67.20
N ARG A 3 -9.86 -20.53 -67.99
CA ARG A 3 -11.10 -19.86 -67.52
C ARG A 3 -11.99 -20.70 -66.58
N LYS A 4 -11.89 -22.03 -66.65
CA LYS A 4 -12.67 -22.92 -65.77
C LYS A 4 -12.07 -23.01 -64.36
N TYR A 5 -10.74 -22.98 -64.25
CA TYR A 5 -10.05 -22.99 -62.95
C TYR A 5 -10.15 -21.67 -62.20
N SER A 6 -10.24 -20.52 -62.90
CA SER A 6 -10.43 -19.22 -62.26
C SER A 6 -11.82 -19.07 -61.62
N LEU A 7 -12.87 -19.59 -62.26
CA LEU A 7 -14.23 -19.58 -61.70
C LEU A 7 -14.36 -20.49 -60.47
N LEU A 8 -13.70 -21.65 -60.49
CA LEU A 8 -13.64 -22.56 -59.33
C LEU A 8 -12.87 -21.95 -58.14
N ALA A 9 -11.77 -21.24 -58.41
CA ALA A 9 -10.98 -20.59 -57.35
C ALA A 9 -11.72 -19.42 -56.68
N VAL A 10 -12.45 -18.61 -57.47
CA VAL A 10 -13.26 -17.50 -56.93
C VAL A 10 -14.44 -18.04 -56.12
N GLY A 11 -15.09 -19.12 -56.58
CA GLY A 11 -16.13 -19.79 -55.82
C GLY A 11 -15.63 -20.34 -54.49
N ALA A 12 -14.49 -21.05 -54.49
CA ALA A 12 -13.90 -21.62 -53.28
C ALA A 12 -13.52 -20.54 -52.25
N ALA A 13 -12.95 -19.41 -52.69
CA ALA A 13 -12.61 -18.29 -51.82
C ALA A 13 -13.86 -17.62 -51.21
N PHE A 14 -14.94 -17.49 -52.00
CA PHE A 14 -16.21 -16.93 -51.51
C PHE A 14 -16.88 -17.87 -50.49
N PHE A 15 -16.91 -19.18 -50.75
CA PHE A 15 -17.44 -20.16 -49.81
C PHE A 15 -16.60 -20.25 -48.52
N SER A 16 -15.27 -20.19 -48.59
CA SER A 16 -14.43 -20.15 -47.39
C SER A 16 -14.62 -18.86 -46.59
N GLY A 17 -14.78 -17.71 -47.26
CA GLY A 17 -15.06 -16.43 -46.59
C GLY A 17 -16.43 -16.42 -45.91
N LEU A 18 -17.45 -16.97 -46.57
CA LEU A 18 -18.80 -17.09 -46.02
C LEU A 18 -18.84 -18.09 -44.84
N PHE A 19 -18.10 -19.20 -44.92
CA PHE A 19 -18.00 -20.17 -43.85
C PHE A 19 -17.26 -19.59 -42.63
N LEU A 20 -16.20 -18.80 -42.85
CA LEU A 20 -15.47 -18.12 -41.79
C LEU A 20 -16.33 -17.02 -41.13
N ALA A 21 -17.10 -16.27 -41.92
CA ALA A 21 -18.04 -15.27 -41.43
C ALA A 21 -19.18 -15.91 -40.63
N LEU A 22 -19.77 -17.01 -41.12
CA LEU A 22 -20.80 -17.78 -40.41
C LEU A 22 -20.25 -18.43 -39.13
N ALA A 23 -19.01 -18.93 -39.14
CA ALA A 23 -18.36 -19.46 -37.95
C ALA A 23 -18.14 -18.36 -36.89
N MET A 24 -17.69 -17.17 -37.30
CA MET A 24 -17.53 -16.01 -36.40
C MET A 24 -18.87 -15.49 -35.86
N LEU A 25 -19.91 -15.42 -36.70
CA LEU A 25 -21.28 -15.09 -36.29
C LEU A 25 -21.84 -16.14 -35.33
N SER A 26 -21.63 -17.44 -35.59
CA SER A 26 -22.10 -18.52 -34.73
C SER A 26 -21.42 -18.52 -33.35
N ASN A 27 -20.13 -18.21 -33.27
CA ASN A 27 -19.42 -18.14 -31.98
C ASN A 27 -19.93 -16.98 -31.11
N ASN A 28 -20.18 -15.81 -31.70
CA ASN A 28 -20.74 -14.68 -30.95
C ASN A 28 -22.19 -14.94 -30.53
N VAL A 29 -23.03 -15.49 -31.42
CA VAL A 29 -24.42 -15.85 -31.10
C VAL A 29 -24.50 -16.96 -30.06
N MET A 30 -23.63 -17.98 -30.11
CA MET A 30 -23.59 -19.04 -29.09
C MET A 30 -23.07 -18.55 -27.74
N ALA A 31 -22.10 -17.62 -27.72
CA ALA A 31 -21.64 -17.00 -26.47
C ALA A 31 -22.75 -16.14 -25.84
N GLU A 32 -23.53 -15.44 -26.66
CA GLU A 32 -24.67 -14.62 -26.23
C GLU A 32 -25.82 -15.50 -25.69
N VAL A 33 -26.25 -16.53 -26.42
CA VAL A 33 -27.28 -17.50 -25.97
C VAL A 33 -26.89 -18.20 -24.66
N LYS A 34 -25.64 -18.68 -24.55
CA LYS A 34 -25.14 -19.32 -23.33
C LYS A 34 -25.08 -18.36 -22.13
N THR A 35 -24.90 -17.06 -22.37
CA THR A 35 -24.93 -16.05 -21.31
C THR A 35 -26.36 -15.85 -20.80
N TYR A 36 -27.35 -15.83 -21.70
CA TYR A 36 -28.76 -15.72 -21.32
C TYR A 36 -29.25 -16.93 -20.49
N ASP A 37 -28.90 -18.16 -20.87
CA ASP A 37 -29.30 -19.37 -20.10
C ASP A 37 -28.73 -19.36 -18.67
N ASN A 38 -27.49 -18.87 -18.50
CA ASN A 38 -26.85 -18.76 -17.19
C ASN A 38 -27.47 -17.65 -16.33
N LEU A 39 -27.90 -16.53 -16.95
CA LEU A 39 -28.61 -15.46 -16.25
C LEU A 39 -30.00 -15.90 -15.78
N GLU A 40 -30.72 -16.68 -16.60
CA GLU A 40 -31.99 -17.27 -16.19
C GLU A 40 -31.80 -18.22 -15.01
N THR A 41 -30.80 -19.10 -15.08
CA THR A 41 -30.45 -20.00 -13.97
C THR A 41 -30.13 -19.22 -12.70
N PHE A 42 -29.34 -18.14 -12.82
CA PHE A 42 -28.98 -17.28 -11.70
C PHE A 42 -30.19 -16.59 -11.07
N ALA A 43 -31.07 -16.00 -11.89
CA ALA A 43 -32.30 -15.37 -11.41
C ALA A 43 -33.24 -16.37 -10.74
N ASN A 44 -33.38 -17.57 -11.30
CA ASN A 44 -34.17 -18.66 -10.72
C ASN A 44 -33.63 -19.08 -9.35
N ILE A 45 -32.31 -19.19 -9.19
CA ILE A 45 -31.68 -19.52 -7.91
C ILE A 45 -31.95 -18.41 -6.87
N ILE A 46 -31.79 -17.13 -7.22
CA ILE A 46 -32.12 -16.03 -6.31
C ILE A 46 -33.57 -16.12 -5.85
N SER A 47 -34.51 -16.31 -6.78
CA SER A 47 -35.93 -16.40 -6.46
C SER A 47 -36.27 -17.60 -5.56
N LEU A 48 -35.64 -18.75 -5.80
CA LEU A 48 -35.79 -19.93 -4.94
C LEU A 48 -35.26 -19.68 -3.52
N VAL A 49 -34.13 -18.98 -3.38
CA VAL A 49 -33.58 -18.60 -2.07
C VAL A 49 -34.53 -17.64 -1.34
N GLU A 50 -35.01 -16.59 -2.01
CA GLU A 50 -35.95 -15.63 -1.43
C GLU A 50 -37.25 -16.26 -0.95
N GLN A 51 -37.78 -17.24 -1.70
CA GLN A 51 -39.06 -17.88 -1.37
C GLN A 51 -38.95 -18.99 -0.34
N ASN A 52 -37.80 -19.67 -0.26
CA ASN A 52 -37.69 -20.94 0.49
C ASN A 52 -36.62 -20.93 1.59
N TYR A 53 -35.79 -19.89 1.72
CA TYR A 53 -34.86 -19.80 2.83
C TYR A 53 -35.62 -19.59 4.14
N VAL A 54 -35.11 -20.17 5.23
CA VAL A 54 -35.80 -20.23 6.53
C VAL A 54 -35.97 -18.84 7.17
N ASP A 55 -35.07 -17.91 6.85
CA ASP A 55 -35.10 -16.52 7.32
C ASP A 55 -35.35 -15.53 6.16
N ASN A 56 -35.77 -14.31 6.49
CA ASN A 56 -35.87 -13.24 5.50
C ASN A 56 -34.47 -12.88 4.96
N VAL A 57 -34.36 -12.81 3.64
CA VAL A 57 -33.12 -12.43 2.93
C VAL A 57 -33.27 -11.08 2.25
N GLU A 58 -32.18 -10.31 2.20
CA GLU A 58 -32.10 -9.08 1.42
C GLU A 58 -31.49 -9.38 0.05
N THR A 59 -32.25 -9.21 -1.03
CA THR A 59 -31.81 -9.49 -2.42
C THR A 59 -30.49 -8.79 -2.75
N THR A 60 -30.32 -7.53 -2.34
CA THR A 60 -29.10 -6.75 -2.57
C THR A 60 -27.86 -7.46 -2.01
N LYS A 61 -27.94 -8.02 -0.79
CA LYS A 61 -26.84 -8.76 -0.18
C LYS A 61 -26.53 -10.06 -0.91
N LEU A 62 -27.55 -10.74 -1.45
CA LEU A 62 -27.35 -11.94 -2.27
C LEU A 62 -26.61 -11.61 -3.57
N VAL A 63 -27.03 -10.54 -4.26
CA VAL A 63 -26.40 -10.08 -5.51
C VAL A 63 -24.97 -9.64 -5.25
N GLU A 64 -24.71 -8.83 -4.22
CA GLU A 64 -23.36 -8.43 -3.83
C GLU A 64 -22.49 -9.64 -3.46
N GLY A 65 -23.04 -10.61 -2.72
CA GLY A 65 -22.37 -11.86 -2.40
C GLY A 65 -21.97 -12.66 -3.65
N ALA A 66 -22.86 -12.74 -4.64
CA ALA A 66 -22.59 -13.40 -5.91
C ALA A 66 -21.51 -12.68 -6.74
N ILE A 67 -21.58 -11.35 -6.85
CA ILE A 67 -20.56 -10.54 -7.52
C ILE A 67 -19.19 -10.75 -6.85
N ASN A 68 -19.14 -10.67 -5.52
CA ASN A 68 -17.92 -10.88 -4.76
C ASN A 68 -17.35 -12.29 -4.94
N GLY A 69 -18.21 -13.32 -4.95
CA GLY A 69 -17.82 -14.70 -5.24
C GLY A 69 -17.22 -14.86 -6.64
N MET A 70 -17.85 -14.24 -7.64
CA MET A 70 -17.37 -14.24 -9.03
C MET A 70 -15.99 -13.58 -9.13
N LEU A 71 -15.80 -12.41 -8.55
CA LEU A 71 -14.54 -11.67 -8.65
C LEU A 71 -13.40 -12.36 -7.90
N ARG A 72 -13.67 -12.95 -6.73
CA ARG A 72 -12.70 -13.77 -5.99
C ARG A 72 -12.25 -15.00 -6.75
N SER A 73 -13.07 -15.52 -7.66
CA SER A 73 -12.68 -16.66 -8.51
C SER A 73 -11.66 -16.29 -9.60
N LEU A 74 -11.50 -15.00 -9.91
CA LEU A 74 -10.52 -14.51 -10.88
C LEU A 74 -9.13 -14.38 -10.25
N ASP A 75 -9.03 -13.57 -9.20
CA ASP A 75 -7.80 -13.27 -8.48
C ASP A 75 -8.12 -12.57 -7.13
N PRO A 76 -7.18 -12.49 -6.17
CA PRO A 76 -7.42 -11.87 -4.86
C PRO A 76 -7.39 -10.31 -4.86
N HIS A 77 -7.18 -9.68 -6.02
CA HIS A 77 -7.05 -8.23 -6.18
C HIS A 77 -8.21 -7.59 -6.96
N SER A 78 -9.07 -8.40 -7.57
CA SER A 78 -10.29 -8.01 -8.24
C SER A 78 -11.46 -8.00 -7.26
N SER A 79 -12.17 -6.88 -7.18
CA SER A 79 -13.22 -6.67 -6.17
C SER A 79 -14.26 -5.66 -6.62
N TYR A 80 -15.52 -5.90 -6.24
CA TYR A 80 -16.55 -4.88 -6.29
C TYR A 80 -16.33 -3.93 -5.12
N MET A 81 -16.42 -2.63 -5.39
CA MET A 81 -16.26 -1.58 -4.43
C MET A 81 -17.62 -0.92 -4.24
N THR A 82 -18.19 -1.09 -3.05
CA THR A 82 -19.39 -0.34 -2.66
C THR A 82 -19.10 1.17 -2.73
N PRO A 83 -20.12 2.03 -2.75
CA PRO A 83 -19.91 3.48 -2.77
C PRO A 83 -18.98 3.98 -1.65
N GLU A 84 -19.06 3.38 -0.48
CA GLU A 84 -18.21 3.69 0.67
C GLU A 84 -16.75 3.27 0.41
N MET A 85 -16.54 2.03 -0.06
CA MET A 85 -15.19 1.53 -0.37
C MET A 85 -14.55 2.32 -1.52
N TYR A 86 -15.34 2.69 -2.52
CA TYR A 86 -14.90 3.49 -3.65
C TYR A 86 -14.43 4.87 -3.20
N LYS A 87 -15.23 5.53 -2.37
CA LYS A 87 -14.89 6.83 -1.78
C LYS A 87 -13.66 6.77 -0.86
N GLU A 88 -13.54 5.74 -0.02
CA GLU A 88 -12.38 5.59 0.87
C GLU A 88 -11.09 5.41 0.06
N MET A 89 -11.13 4.60 -1.00
CA MET A 89 -9.99 4.42 -1.89
C MET A 89 -9.57 5.73 -2.56
N GLN A 90 -10.54 6.54 -3.03
CA GLN A 90 -10.23 7.85 -3.62
C GLN A 90 -9.48 8.73 -2.62
N VAL A 91 -9.98 8.80 -1.39
CA VAL A 91 -9.36 9.56 -0.28
C VAL A 91 -7.93 9.06 0.02
N GLU A 92 -7.72 7.74 0.08
CA GLU A 92 -6.40 7.14 0.28
C GLU A 92 -5.42 7.54 -0.85
N THR A 93 -5.86 7.46 -2.11
CA THR A 93 -5.02 7.80 -3.27
C THR A 93 -4.74 9.29 -3.43
N GLU A 94 -5.68 10.14 -3.03
CA GLU A 94 -5.48 11.59 -2.99
C GLU A 94 -4.42 11.99 -1.96
N GLY A 95 -4.19 11.17 -0.92
CA GLY A 95 -3.28 11.51 0.18
C GLY A 95 -3.80 12.64 1.07
N GLU A 96 -5.04 13.06 0.83
CA GLU A 96 -5.73 14.15 1.50
C GLU A 96 -7.10 13.65 1.97
N PHE A 97 -7.48 14.00 3.19
CA PHE A 97 -8.82 13.71 3.68
C PHE A 97 -9.40 14.86 4.49
N GLY A 98 -10.72 15.05 4.38
CA GLY A 98 -11.45 15.99 5.22
C GLY A 98 -11.61 15.44 6.64
N GLY A 99 -11.01 16.11 7.62
CA GLY A 99 -11.06 15.67 9.02
C GLY A 99 -10.34 16.62 9.97
N ILE A 100 -9.97 16.10 11.14
CA ILE A 100 -9.35 16.90 12.20
C ILE A 100 -7.85 16.66 12.38
N GLY A 101 -7.29 15.58 11.80
CA GLY A 101 -5.86 15.30 11.81
C GLY A 101 -5.34 14.63 13.08
N ILE A 102 -5.96 13.51 13.48
CA ILE A 102 -5.50 12.69 14.60
C ILE A 102 -5.33 11.23 14.19
N GLU A 103 -4.36 10.57 14.82
CA GLU A 103 -4.24 9.12 14.84
C GLU A 103 -4.86 8.58 16.13
N ILE A 104 -5.71 7.57 16.01
CA ILE A 104 -6.50 7.01 17.11
C ILE A 104 -6.41 5.49 17.13
N THR A 105 -6.59 4.91 18.30
CA THR A 105 -6.66 3.47 18.53
C THR A 105 -7.67 3.16 19.63
N ILE A 106 -8.00 1.88 19.80
CA ILE A 106 -8.72 1.41 21.00
C ILE A 106 -7.67 0.89 21.98
N LYS A 107 -7.60 1.52 23.15
CA LYS A 107 -6.71 1.11 24.25
C LYS A 107 -7.54 1.01 25.52
N ASP A 108 -7.45 -0.13 26.20
CA ASP A 108 -8.24 -0.41 27.41
C ASP A 108 -9.75 -0.20 27.17
N ASP A 109 -10.24 -0.69 26.03
CA ASP A 109 -11.63 -0.54 25.54
C ASP A 109 -12.11 0.91 25.37
N LEU A 110 -11.18 1.87 25.32
CA LEU A 110 -11.47 3.29 25.14
C LEU A 110 -10.81 3.84 23.89
N LEU A 111 -11.58 4.64 23.15
CA LEU A 111 -11.07 5.38 22.01
C LEU A 111 -10.02 6.39 22.47
N THR A 112 -8.78 6.21 22.03
CA THR A 112 -7.61 6.93 22.55
C THR A 112 -6.81 7.54 21.40
N ILE A 113 -6.38 8.79 21.56
CA ILE A 113 -5.49 9.48 20.63
C ILE A 113 -4.08 8.92 20.79
N VAL A 114 -3.55 8.34 19.71
CA VAL A 114 -2.14 7.95 19.63
C VAL A 114 -1.30 9.22 19.53
N ALA A 115 -1.59 10.05 18.54
CA ALA A 115 -0.96 11.36 18.38
C ALA A 115 -1.82 12.28 17.49
N PRO A 116 -1.89 13.59 17.81
CA PRO A 116 -2.29 14.59 16.83
C PRO A 116 -1.22 14.75 15.74
N ILE A 117 -1.65 14.96 14.50
CA ILE A 117 -0.74 15.24 13.38
C ILE A 117 -0.35 16.72 13.46
N GLU A 118 0.94 17.02 13.41
CA GLU A 118 1.47 18.40 13.49
C GLU A 118 0.83 19.32 12.44
N ASP A 119 0.64 20.60 12.81
CA ASP A 119 0.00 21.65 12.00
C ASP A 119 -1.47 21.43 11.58
N THR A 120 -2.09 20.33 11.98
CA THR A 120 -3.52 20.06 11.72
C THR A 120 -4.46 20.77 12.71
N PRO A 121 -5.77 20.86 12.43
CA PRO A 121 -6.74 21.46 13.36
C PRO A 121 -6.69 20.87 14.77
N ALA A 122 -6.58 19.54 14.90
CA ALA A 122 -6.46 18.86 16.19
C ALA A 122 -5.22 19.25 16.98
N TRP A 123 -4.07 19.40 16.30
CA TRP A 123 -2.84 19.90 16.91
C TRP A 123 -3.01 21.33 17.41
N LYS A 124 -3.60 22.20 16.58
CA LYS A 124 -3.81 23.62 16.87
C LYS A 124 -4.74 23.86 18.07
N VAL A 125 -5.74 23.00 18.29
CA VAL A 125 -6.62 23.09 19.46
C VAL A 125 -6.03 22.45 20.73
N GLY A 126 -4.83 21.86 20.64
CA GLY A 126 -4.10 21.34 21.80
C GLY A 126 -4.54 19.94 22.27
N LEU A 127 -5.05 19.10 21.35
CA LEU A 127 -5.15 17.66 21.62
C LEU A 127 -3.75 17.07 21.85
N GLN A 128 -3.68 15.99 22.63
CA GLN A 128 -2.41 15.37 23.03
C GLN A 128 -2.49 13.85 22.89
N ALA A 129 -1.31 13.23 22.76
CA ALA A 129 -1.18 11.78 22.85
C ALA A 129 -1.71 11.30 24.21
N GLY A 130 -2.48 10.22 24.22
CA GLY A 130 -3.10 9.64 25.41
C GLY A 130 -4.48 10.19 25.77
N ASP A 131 -4.95 11.23 25.08
CA ASP A 131 -6.32 11.75 25.25
C ASP A 131 -7.36 10.67 24.94
N ARG A 132 -8.35 10.51 25.82
CA ARG A 132 -9.45 9.56 25.64
C ARG A 132 -10.68 10.29 25.13
N ILE A 133 -11.13 9.93 23.93
CA ILE A 133 -12.32 10.52 23.31
C ILE A 133 -13.53 9.76 23.84
N VAL A 134 -14.36 10.41 24.66
CA VAL A 134 -15.55 9.78 25.29
C VAL A 134 -16.86 10.12 24.57
N ARG A 135 -16.88 11.22 23.80
CA ARG A 135 -18.01 11.59 22.93
C ARG A 135 -17.52 12.25 21.63
N VAL A 136 -18.29 12.06 20.56
CA VAL A 136 -18.15 12.78 19.28
C VAL A 136 -19.52 13.32 18.89
N ASP A 137 -19.65 14.64 18.72
CA ASP A 137 -20.90 15.37 18.48
C ASP A 137 -22.01 15.01 19.49
N GLY A 138 -21.61 14.81 20.75
CA GLY A 138 -22.53 14.42 21.82
C GLY A 138 -22.95 12.95 21.82
N GLU A 139 -22.45 12.10 20.92
CA GLU A 139 -22.68 10.66 20.98
C GLU A 139 -21.54 9.95 21.70
N SER A 140 -21.86 8.97 22.54
CA SER A 140 -20.86 8.22 23.32
C SER A 140 -20.03 7.28 22.45
N THR A 141 -18.72 7.25 22.67
CA THR A 141 -17.78 6.41 21.91
C THR A 141 -17.57 5.00 22.48
N PHE A 142 -18.16 4.66 23.63
CA PHE A 142 -17.91 3.39 24.33
C PHE A 142 -18.25 2.15 23.49
N ASP A 143 -19.36 2.18 22.76
CA ASP A 143 -19.79 1.06 21.89
C ASP A 143 -19.43 1.29 20.42
N MET A 144 -18.70 2.37 20.10
CA MET A 144 -18.33 2.68 18.72
C MET A 144 -17.12 1.86 18.30
N SER A 145 -17.21 1.27 17.11
CA SER A 145 -16.03 0.74 16.44
C SER A 145 -15.08 1.88 16.06
N LEU A 146 -13.78 1.56 15.92
CA LEU A 146 -12.77 2.50 15.44
C LEU A 146 -13.20 3.17 14.11
N MET A 147 -13.78 2.38 13.20
CA MET A 147 -14.22 2.85 11.89
C MET A 147 -15.40 3.82 11.98
N GLU A 148 -16.37 3.57 12.86
CA GLU A 148 -17.48 4.50 13.10
C GLU A 148 -17.00 5.82 13.69
N ALA A 149 -16.05 5.77 14.63
CA ALA A 149 -15.45 6.96 15.19
C ALA A 149 -14.72 7.79 14.12
N VAL A 150 -13.91 7.15 13.28
CA VAL A 150 -13.26 7.80 12.12
C VAL A 150 -14.30 8.45 11.22
N ARG A 151 -15.40 7.75 10.90
CA ARG A 151 -16.48 8.28 10.05
C ARG A 151 -17.12 9.54 10.62
N LYS A 152 -17.34 9.60 11.94
CA LYS A 152 -17.93 10.77 12.61
C LYS A 152 -16.97 11.96 12.68
N MET A 153 -15.69 11.70 12.90
CA MET A 153 -14.68 12.78 12.98
C MET A 153 -14.30 13.33 11.60
N ARG A 154 -14.42 12.52 10.53
CA ARG A 154 -14.29 12.99 9.15
C ARG A 154 -15.52 13.80 8.70
N GLY A 155 -15.33 14.62 7.68
CA GLY A 155 -16.40 15.46 7.15
C GLY A 155 -15.89 16.53 6.19
N LYS A 156 -16.80 17.33 5.65
CA LYS A 156 -16.46 18.37 4.69
C LYS A 156 -15.60 19.45 5.35
N ARG A 157 -14.62 19.96 4.61
CA ARG A 157 -13.81 21.12 5.02
C ARG A 157 -14.71 22.27 5.48
N GLY A 158 -14.34 22.92 6.58
CA GLY A 158 -15.06 24.06 7.14
C GLY A 158 -16.27 23.70 7.99
N THR A 159 -16.59 22.40 8.17
CA THR A 159 -17.61 21.97 9.13
C THR A 159 -16.98 21.69 10.50
N GLU A 160 -17.77 21.84 11.57
CA GLU A 160 -17.31 21.61 12.94
C GLU A 160 -17.58 20.17 13.39
N VAL A 161 -16.71 19.67 14.25
CA VAL A 161 -16.95 18.49 15.10
C VAL A 161 -16.61 18.85 16.53
N VAL A 162 -17.42 18.40 17.48
CA VAL A 162 -17.15 18.54 18.91
C VAL A 162 -16.72 17.20 19.45
N ILE A 163 -15.53 17.13 20.04
CA ILE A 163 -15.07 15.92 20.74
C ILE A 163 -14.93 16.20 22.22
N THR A 164 -15.46 15.29 23.05
CA THR A 164 -15.30 15.36 24.51
C THR A 164 -14.13 14.49 24.92
N ILE A 165 -13.12 15.08 25.55
CA ILE A 165 -11.87 14.44 25.94
C ILE A 165 -11.77 14.28 27.45
N VAL A 166 -11.29 13.11 27.87
CA VAL A 166 -10.74 12.87 29.21
C VAL A 166 -9.22 12.78 29.10
N ARG A 167 -8.52 13.61 29.87
CA ARG A 167 -7.06 13.67 29.96
C ARG A 167 -6.64 13.60 31.41
N GLU A 168 -5.54 12.91 31.70
CA GLU A 168 -4.94 12.94 33.03
C GLU A 168 -4.62 14.39 33.45
N GLY A 169 -5.07 14.79 34.63
CA GLY A 169 -4.97 16.18 35.12
C GLY A 169 -6.16 17.08 34.75
N PHE A 170 -7.18 16.60 34.05
CA PHE A 170 -8.47 17.29 33.96
C PHE A 170 -9.40 16.83 35.09
N ASP A 171 -9.97 17.79 35.83
CA ASP A 171 -10.95 17.51 36.89
C ASP A 171 -12.29 16.97 36.32
N GLN A 172 -12.62 17.33 35.08
CA GLN A 172 -13.82 16.91 34.35
C GLN A 172 -13.53 16.77 32.85
N PRO A 173 -14.30 15.95 32.10
CA PRO A 173 -14.18 15.90 30.64
C PRO A 173 -14.34 17.29 30.00
N LYS A 174 -13.59 17.58 28.94
CA LYS A 174 -13.63 18.87 28.24
C LYS A 174 -13.98 18.72 26.78
N ASP A 175 -14.80 19.64 26.27
CA ASP A 175 -15.16 19.69 24.86
C ASP A 175 -14.14 20.50 24.05
N PHE A 176 -13.79 19.96 22.90
CA PHE A 176 -12.96 20.62 21.90
C PHE A 176 -13.77 20.73 20.60
N THR A 177 -14.10 21.95 20.22
CA THR A 177 -14.69 22.25 18.91
C THR A 177 -13.57 22.40 17.89
N ILE A 178 -13.61 21.57 16.84
CA ILE A 178 -12.55 21.50 15.84
C ILE A 178 -13.16 21.72 14.47
N MET A 179 -12.64 22.72 13.76
CA MET A 179 -12.96 22.96 12.36
C MET A 179 -12.26 21.90 11.50
N ARG A 180 -13.04 21.08 10.79
CA ARG A 180 -12.49 20.11 9.85
C ARG A 180 -11.76 20.84 8.73
N ASP A 181 -10.56 20.37 8.40
CA ASP A 181 -9.78 20.87 7.28
C ASP A 181 -9.31 19.71 6.39
N VAL A 182 -8.66 20.05 5.29
CA VAL A 182 -7.97 19.07 4.44
C VAL A 182 -6.67 18.67 5.11
N ILE A 183 -6.63 17.43 5.60
CA ILE A 183 -5.45 16.85 6.24
C ILE A 183 -4.59 16.24 5.16
N HIS A 184 -3.37 16.78 5.00
CA HIS A 184 -2.37 16.24 4.10
C HIS A 184 -1.53 15.22 4.86
N VAL A 185 -1.50 13.99 4.37
CA VAL A 185 -0.61 12.96 4.94
C VAL A 185 0.69 13.01 4.16
N THR A 186 1.78 13.45 4.80
CA THR A 186 3.10 13.40 4.17
C THR A 186 3.48 11.95 3.86
N SER A 187 3.67 11.69 2.57
CA SER A 187 3.95 10.36 2.06
C SER A 187 5.43 9.97 2.22
N VAL A 188 6.28 10.98 2.42
CA VAL A 188 7.73 10.82 2.62
C VAL A 188 8.15 11.36 3.98
N LYS A 189 8.89 10.55 4.74
CA LYS A 189 9.68 11.00 5.89
C LYS A 189 11.14 11.04 5.50
N TYR A 190 11.89 12.04 5.96
CA TYR A 190 13.31 12.13 5.66
C TYR A 190 14.12 12.59 6.87
N GLN A 191 15.41 12.25 6.86
CA GLN A 191 16.36 12.59 7.92
C GLN A 191 17.78 12.63 7.36
N MET A 192 18.57 13.61 7.81
CA MET A 192 20.03 13.57 7.65
C MET A 192 20.64 12.68 8.74
N LEU A 193 21.31 11.61 8.34
CA LEU A 193 21.99 10.69 9.24
C LEU A 193 23.44 11.16 9.51
N PRO A 194 24.13 10.58 10.52
CA PRO A 194 25.54 10.87 10.78
C PRO A 194 26.42 10.75 9.52
N ASP A 195 27.50 11.51 9.45
CA ASP A 195 28.42 11.60 8.31
C ASP A 195 27.82 12.17 7.00
N LYS A 196 26.61 12.76 7.06
CA LYS A 196 25.85 13.32 5.93
C LYS A 196 25.31 12.27 4.94
N TRP A 197 24.78 11.16 5.45
CA TRP A 197 23.99 10.24 4.62
C TRP A 197 22.53 10.66 4.63
N ALA A 198 21.93 10.84 3.45
CA ALA A 198 20.52 11.15 3.34
C ALA A 198 19.69 9.87 3.51
N TYR A 199 18.62 9.96 4.27
CA TYR A 199 17.61 8.91 4.39
C TYR A 199 16.24 9.49 4.02
N ALA A 200 15.54 8.83 3.10
CA ALA A 200 14.17 9.14 2.75
C ALA A 200 13.35 7.85 2.74
N LYS A 201 12.24 7.84 3.47
CA LYS A 201 11.29 6.73 3.54
C LYS A 201 10.00 7.11 2.84
N VAL A 202 9.63 6.34 1.82
CA VAL A 202 8.30 6.40 1.21
C VAL A 202 7.39 5.46 1.98
N ARG A 203 6.26 5.97 2.48
CA ARG A 203 5.28 5.17 3.24
C ARG A 203 4.21 4.54 2.35
N SER A 204 3.86 5.25 1.28
CA SER A 204 2.85 4.92 0.28
C SER A 204 3.02 5.82 -0.93
N PHE A 205 2.55 5.39 -2.10
CA PHE A 205 2.53 6.19 -3.31
C PHE A 205 1.17 6.88 -3.50
N SER A 206 0.99 8.02 -2.85
CA SER A 206 -0.17 8.92 -3.00
C SER A 206 0.13 10.04 -3.99
N LYS A 207 -0.88 10.84 -4.33
CA LYS A 207 -0.84 11.88 -5.38
C LYS A 207 0.37 12.82 -5.33
N ASP A 208 0.91 13.13 -4.16
CA ASP A 208 2.01 14.09 -3.99
C ASP A 208 3.38 13.46 -3.66
N THR A 209 3.49 12.13 -3.71
CA THR A 209 4.73 11.44 -3.28
C THR A 209 5.99 11.85 -4.02
N ALA A 210 5.93 12.03 -5.34
CA ALA A 210 7.09 12.51 -6.08
C ALA A 210 7.51 13.94 -5.65
N ASN A 211 6.55 14.83 -5.39
CA ASN A 211 6.81 16.20 -4.94
C ASN A 211 7.38 16.24 -3.52
N ASP A 212 6.82 15.42 -2.61
CA ASP A 212 7.31 15.27 -1.24
C ASP A 212 8.76 14.78 -1.23
N LEU A 213 9.06 13.76 -2.04
CA LEU A 213 10.41 13.21 -2.16
C LEU A 213 11.38 14.22 -2.77
N GLU A 214 10.97 14.91 -3.83
CA GLU A 214 11.80 15.95 -4.45
C GLU A 214 12.13 17.08 -3.46
N THR A 215 11.14 17.53 -2.69
CA THR A 215 11.32 18.55 -1.66
C THR A 215 12.31 18.07 -0.59
N ALA A 216 12.14 16.84 -0.08
CA ALA A 216 13.05 16.24 0.87
C ALA A 216 14.50 16.15 0.33
N LEU A 217 14.66 15.70 -0.92
CA LEU A 217 15.96 15.61 -1.58
C LEU A 217 16.60 16.98 -1.73
N ASN A 218 15.85 18.00 -2.17
CA ASN A 218 16.37 19.36 -2.33
C ASN A 218 16.81 19.95 -0.99
N THR A 219 16.04 19.76 0.08
CA THR A 219 16.44 20.15 1.44
C THR A 219 17.76 19.50 1.83
N MET A 220 17.85 18.17 1.77
CA MET A 220 19.06 17.45 2.16
C MET A 220 20.26 17.76 1.23
N LYS A 221 20.02 18.10 -0.06
CA LYS A 221 21.06 18.54 -1.00
C LYS A 221 21.70 19.85 -0.54
N THR A 222 20.91 20.81 -0.05
CA THR A 222 21.46 22.08 0.46
C THR A 222 22.33 21.87 1.72
N GLU A 223 22.06 20.82 2.49
CA GLU A 223 22.89 20.39 3.62
C GLU A 223 24.15 19.59 3.20
N GLY A 224 24.20 19.16 1.94
CA GLY A 224 25.36 18.53 1.30
C GLY A 224 25.51 17.04 1.61
N PHE A 225 24.45 16.24 1.45
CA PHE A 225 24.54 14.79 1.61
C PHE A 225 25.50 14.14 0.61
N LYS A 226 26.09 13.01 0.99
CA LYS A 226 27.07 12.26 0.19
C LYS A 226 26.49 11.09 -0.59
N GLY A 227 25.38 10.53 -0.11
CA GLY A 227 24.63 9.44 -0.74
C GLY A 227 23.26 9.30 -0.12
N LEU A 228 22.39 8.52 -0.76
CA LEU A 228 20.98 8.37 -0.40
C LEU A 228 20.65 6.91 -0.06
N VAL A 229 19.93 6.70 1.04
CA VAL A 229 19.14 5.49 1.27
C VAL A 229 17.67 5.82 1.03
N LEU A 230 17.09 5.23 -0.01
CA LEU A 230 15.66 5.27 -0.29
C LEU A 230 14.99 4.04 0.33
N ASP A 231 14.24 4.24 1.39
CA ASP A 231 13.57 3.17 2.14
C ASP A 231 12.13 2.97 1.67
N LEU A 232 11.89 1.81 1.04
CA LEU A 232 10.59 1.35 0.55
C LEU A 232 10.04 0.19 1.39
N ARG A 233 10.61 -0.10 2.57
CA ARG A 233 10.16 -1.19 3.44
C ARG A 233 8.79 -0.91 4.03
N ASN A 234 7.95 -1.94 4.03
CA ASN A 234 6.56 -1.92 4.52
C ASN A 234 5.67 -0.92 3.76
N ASP A 235 6.00 -0.62 2.51
CA ASP A 235 5.18 0.18 1.61
C ASP A 235 4.38 -0.74 0.66
N PRO A 236 3.04 -0.81 0.78
CA PRO A 236 2.21 -1.67 -0.07
C PRO A 236 2.06 -1.14 -1.51
N GLY A 237 2.66 0.02 -1.81
CA GLY A 237 2.64 0.68 -3.10
C GLY A 237 1.62 1.82 -3.15
N GLY A 238 0.87 1.90 -4.25
CA GLY A 238 -0.10 2.96 -4.49
C GLY A 238 -0.21 3.26 -5.98
N LEU A 239 -0.27 4.55 -6.31
CA LEU A 239 -0.49 5.06 -7.65
C LEU A 239 0.68 4.75 -8.60
N LEU A 240 0.40 4.13 -9.75
CA LEU A 240 1.40 3.79 -10.78
C LEU A 240 2.14 5.03 -11.30
N ASN A 241 1.42 6.12 -11.59
CA ASN A 241 2.02 7.36 -12.08
C ASN A 241 2.98 7.97 -11.04
N GLN A 242 2.77 7.72 -9.75
CA GLN A 242 3.68 8.18 -8.70
C GLN A 242 4.92 7.29 -8.61
N ALA A 243 4.81 5.99 -8.86
CA ALA A 243 5.97 5.11 -9.02
C ALA A 243 6.86 5.57 -10.19
N VAL A 244 6.23 5.92 -11.31
CA VAL A 244 6.91 6.48 -12.49
C VAL A 244 7.60 7.80 -12.10
N ALA A 245 6.85 8.78 -11.58
CA ALA A 245 7.38 10.09 -11.23
C ALA A 245 8.50 10.05 -10.17
N VAL A 246 8.41 9.15 -9.18
CA VAL A 246 9.50 8.91 -8.22
C VAL A 246 10.74 8.34 -8.90
N SER A 247 10.58 7.42 -9.85
CA SER A 247 11.70 6.84 -10.60
C SER A 247 12.39 7.90 -11.48
N GLU A 248 11.63 8.83 -12.05
CA GLU A 248 12.14 9.97 -12.84
C GLU A 248 13.02 10.94 -12.04
N LEU A 249 12.97 10.91 -10.71
CA LEU A 249 13.89 11.69 -9.87
C LEU A 249 15.33 11.17 -9.94
N PHE A 250 15.52 9.93 -10.41
CA PHE A 250 16.80 9.23 -10.36
C PHE A 250 17.29 8.73 -11.73
N LEU A 251 16.40 8.60 -12.73
CA LEU A 251 16.67 8.03 -14.05
C LEU A 251 16.72 9.06 -15.19
N ASP A 252 17.65 8.87 -16.10
CA ASP A 252 17.87 9.76 -17.23
C ASP A 252 16.74 9.71 -18.26
N LYS A 253 16.57 10.81 -19.00
CA LYS A 253 15.53 10.92 -20.02
C LYS A 253 15.64 9.79 -21.04
N GLY A 254 14.54 9.09 -21.26
CA GLY A 254 14.41 7.99 -22.22
C GLY A 254 14.68 6.60 -21.62
N GLU A 255 15.13 6.50 -20.38
CA GLU A 255 15.26 5.21 -19.71
C GLU A 255 13.88 4.62 -19.41
N MET A 256 13.70 3.34 -19.73
CA MET A 256 12.46 2.60 -19.44
C MET A 256 12.33 2.42 -17.94
N ILE A 257 11.17 2.76 -17.38
CA ILE A 257 10.86 2.56 -15.96
C ILE A 257 10.08 1.27 -15.78
N VAL A 258 8.99 1.13 -16.52
CA VAL A 258 8.08 -0.01 -16.42
C VAL A 258 7.25 -0.12 -17.68
N TYR A 259 6.87 -1.33 -18.06
CA TYR A 259 5.87 -1.53 -19.10
C TYR A 259 4.83 -2.55 -18.67
N THR A 260 3.62 -2.45 -19.24
CA THR A 260 2.50 -3.33 -18.96
C THR A 260 2.18 -4.19 -20.17
N ARG A 261 1.70 -5.41 -19.92
CA ARG A 261 1.10 -6.28 -20.93
C ARG A 261 -0.26 -6.75 -20.43
N GLY A 262 -1.30 -6.44 -21.19
CA GLY A 262 -2.67 -6.86 -20.91
C GLY A 262 -3.22 -7.77 -22.00
N ARG A 263 -4.49 -8.14 -21.84
CA ARG A 263 -5.23 -8.94 -22.82
C ARG A 263 -5.51 -8.15 -24.11
N MET A 264 -5.76 -6.85 -23.98
CA MET A 264 -6.09 -5.96 -25.09
C MET A 264 -4.89 -5.08 -25.44
N PRO A 265 -4.69 -4.73 -26.73
CA PRO A 265 -3.54 -3.90 -27.14
C PRO A 265 -3.46 -2.54 -26.41
N ASN A 266 -4.60 -1.92 -26.08
CA ASN A 266 -4.66 -0.66 -25.35
C ASN A 266 -4.30 -0.78 -23.85
N GLN A 267 -4.10 -1.99 -23.34
CA GLN A 267 -3.58 -2.25 -21.99
C GLN A 267 -2.06 -2.42 -21.97
N ASN A 268 -1.43 -2.44 -23.15
CA ASN A 268 0.02 -2.41 -23.26
C ASN A 268 0.47 -0.95 -23.21
N MET A 269 1.18 -0.58 -22.15
CA MET A 269 1.71 0.76 -21.94
C MET A 269 3.19 0.65 -21.64
N GLU A 270 3.96 1.65 -22.09
CA GLU A 270 5.38 1.78 -21.79
C GLU A 270 5.58 3.14 -21.11
N PHE A 271 6.29 3.14 -19.99
CA PHE A 271 6.58 4.33 -19.21
C PHE A 271 8.09 4.53 -19.17
N THR A 272 8.54 5.65 -19.73
CA THR A 272 9.95 6.06 -19.76
C THR A 272 10.13 7.36 -19.02
N SER A 273 11.34 7.60 -18.48
CA SER A 273 11.63 8.89 -17.85
C SER A 273 11.59 10.02 -18.88
N GLU A 274 10.78 11.05 -18.63
CA GLU A 274 10.71 12.26 -19.44
C GLU A 274 11.60 13.38 -18.89
N ARG A 275 12.06 13.23 -17.65
CA ARG A 275 12.76 14.26 -16.90
C ARG A 275 14.23 14.34 -17.31
N LYS A 276 14.71 15.57 -17.60
CA LYS A 276 16.14 15.83 -17.72
C LYS A 276 16.71 16.10 -16.33
N ILE A 277 17.38 15.13 -15.75
CA ILE A 277 17.93 15.25 -14.41
C ILE A 277 19.13 16.21 -14.41
N LYS A 278 19.22 17.01 -13.35
CA LYS A 278 20.44 17.70 -12.93
C LYS A 278 20.75 17.23 -11.50
N ASP A 279 22.00 16.87 -11.24
CA ASP A 279 22.52 16.55 -9.91
C ASP A 279 21.97 15.25 -9.27
N ASN A 280 22.17 14.11 -9.94
CA ASN A 280 21.91 12.75 -9.41
C ASN A 280 23.17 11.88 -9.31
N ASP A 281 24.38 12.42 -9.40
CA ASP A 281 25.66 11.66 -9.40
C ASP A 281 26.05 11.04 -8.04
N TYR A 282 25.15 11.06 -7.06
CA TYR A 282 25.40 10.48 -5.75
C TYR A 282 25.09 8.97 -5.71
N PRO A 283 25.87 8.19 -4.94
CA PRO A 283 25.59 6.78 -4.70
C PRO A 283 24.25 6.63 -3.97
N MET A 284 23.49 5.60 -4.34
CA MET A 284 22.21 5.33 -3.69
C MET A 284 21.98 3.84 -3.45
N VAL A 285 21.24 3.55 -2.39
CA VAL A 285 20.74 2.22 -2.03
C VAL A 285 19.23 2.30 -1.87
N VAL A 286 18.52 1.29 -2.38
CA VAL A 286 17.09 1.12 -2.13
C VAL A 286 16.90 0.00 -1.10
N LEU A 287 16.26 0.31 0.02
CA LEU A 287 15.91 -0.67 1.04
C LEU A 287 14.51 -1.24 0.78
N VAL A 288 14.41 -2.57 0.76
CA VAL A 288 13.15 -3.28 0.50
C VAL A 288 12.94 -4.45 1.46
N ASN A 289 11.69 -4.86 1.62
CA ASN A 289 11.36 -6.09 2.33
C ASN A 289 10.09 -6.74 1.78
N ARG A 290 9.65 -7.83 2.42
CA ARG A 290 8.40 -8.53 2.07
C ARG A 290 7.14 -7.65 2.09
N GLY A 291 7.16 -6.53 2.80
CA GLY A 291 6.07 -5.55 2.82
C GLY A 291 6.11 -4.54 1.67
N SER A 292 7.21 -4.48 0.91
CA SER A 292 7.33 -3.67 -0.31
C SER A 292 6.55 -4.33 -1.45
N ALA A 293 5.58 -3.62 -2.04
CA ALA A 293 4.71 -4.17 -3.08
C ALA A 293 4.36 -3.16 -4.17
N SER A 294 3.93 -3.65 -5.34
CA SER A 294 3.33 -2.82 -6.39
C SER A 294 4.25 -1.66 -6.85
N ALA A 295 3.84 -0.40 -6.66
CA ALA A 295 4.63 0.79 -6.97
C ALA A 295 6.05 0.77 -6.39
N SER A 296 6.24 0.28 -5.16
CA SER A 296 7.56 0.15 -4.55
C SER A 296 8.46 -0.83 -5.32
N GLU A 297 7.87 -1.90 -5.86
CA GLU A 297 8.58 -2.89 -6.68
C GLU A 297 8.91 -2.37 -8.07
N ILE A 298 8.08 -1.47 -8.61
CA ILE A 298 8.37 -0.75 -9.85
C ILE A 298 9.61 0.12 -9.67
N VAL A 299 9.64 0.96 -8.63
CA VAL A 299 10.79 1.83 -8.33
C VAL A 299 12.05 1.00 -8.08
N ALA A 300 11.98 0.00 -7.20
CA ALA A 300 13.13 -0.86 -6.90
C ALA A 300 13.60 -1.62 -8.15
N GLY A 301 12.68 -2.20 -8.93
CA GLY A 301 13.01 -2.95 -10.13
C GLY A 301 13.62 -2.10 -11.24
N ALA A 302 13.09 -0.90 -11.47
CA ALA A 302 13.62 0.04 -12.47
C ALA A 302 15.04 0.49 -12.11
N LEU A 303 15.24 0.94 -10.87
CA LEU A 303 16.55 1.41 -10.40
C LEU A 303 17.59 0.29 -10.37
N GLN A 304 17.18 -0.94 -10.07
CA GLN A 304 18.05 -2.12 -10.10
C GLN A 304 18.44 -2.49 -11.54
N ASP A 305 17.45 -2.62 -12.43
CA ASP A 305 17.66 -3.06 -13.82
C ASP A 305 18.57 -2.10 -14.59
N LEU A 306 18.39 -0.81 -14.35
CA LEU A 306 19.19 0.25 -14.96
C LEU A 306 20.50 0.51 -14.21
N LYS A 307 20.81 -0.29 -13.17
CA LYS A 307 22.02 -0.18 -12.35
C LYS A 307 22.19 1.21 -11.72
N ARG A 308 21.10 1.94 -11.50
CA ARG A 308 21.09 3.23 -10.83
C ARG A 308 21.29 3.08 -9.33
N ALA A 309 20.77 2.01 -8.73
CA ALA A 309 20.85 1.74 -7.29
C ALA A 309 21.12 0.27 -7.00
N LEU A 310 21.79 0.00 -5.88
CA LEU A 310 21.77 -1.34 -5.28
C LEU A 310 20.51 -1.53 -4.44
N VAL A 311 19.82 -2.64 -4.61
CA VAL A 311 18.68 -3.04 -3.78
C VAL A 311 19.17 -3.92 -2.64
N VAL A 312 18.81 -3.55 -1.41
CA VAL A 312 19.27 -4.19 -0.17
C VAL A 312 18.07 -4.56 0.70
N GLY A 313 18.12 -5.74 1.34
CA GLY A 313 17.09 -6.16 2.30
C GLY A 313 16.56 -7.56 2.02
N THR A 314 15.25 -7.74 1.96
CA THR A 314 14.64 -9.07 1.70
C THR A 314 13.74 -9.03 0.46
N GLN A 315 13.45 -10.19 -0.12
CA GLN A 315 12.58 -10.31 -1.28
C GLN A 315 11.24 -9.60 -1.05
N THR A 316 10.79 -8.86 -2.07
CA THR A 316 9.55 -8.09 -2.03
C THR A 316 8.31 -8.97 -2.19
N PHE A 317 7.12 -8.37 -2.10
CA PHE A 317 5.86 -9.10 -2.06
C PHE A 317 5.53 -9.88 -3.35
N GLY A 318 5.81 -9.32 -4.52
CA GLY A 318 5.47 -9.90 -5.82
C GLY A 318 4.12 -9.48 -6.39
N LYS A 319 3.67 -8.24 -6.16
CA LYS A 319 2.39 -7.76 -6.70
C LYS A 319 2.54 -7.18 -8.10
N GLY A 320 2.92 -8.02 -9.07
CA GLY A 320 3.14 -7.63 -10.48
C GLY A 320 1.90 -7.35 -11.35
N SER A 321 0.74 -7.06 -10.77
CA SER A 321 -0.54 -6.91 -11.50
C SER A 321 -1.06 -5.47 -11.47
N VAL A 322 -1.67 -5.04 -12.57
CA VAL A 322 -2.29 -3.72 -12.71
C VAL A 322 -3.79 -3.85 -12.50
N GLN A 323 -4.31 -3.11 -11.52
CA GLN A 323 -5.74 -2.98 -11.32
C GLN A 323 -6.25 -1.72 -12.02
N THR A 324 -7.23 -1.88 -12.91
CA THR A 324 -8.02 -0.76 -13.43
C THR A 324 -9.23 -0.56 -12.54
N ILE A 325 -9.47 0.68 -12.16
CA ILE A 325 -10.70 1.09 -11.48
C ILE A 325 -11.69 1.53 -12.54
N ILE A 326 -12.81 0.81 -12.64
CA ILE A 326 -13.91 1.11 -13.57
C ILE A 326 -15.05 1.70 -12.74
N PRO A 327 -15.36 3.00 -12.88
CA PRO A 327 -16.50 3.61 -12.20
C PRO A 327 -17.80 2.94 -12.64
N LEU A 328 -18.67 2.67 -11.68
CA LEU A 328 -19.99 2.09 -11.90
C LEU A 328 -21.08 3.08 -11.43
N ALA A 329 -22.35 2.71 -11.63
CA ALA A 329 -23.48 3.52 -11.17
C ALA A 329 -23.47 3.69 -9.63
N GLU A 330 -24.19 4.70 -9.14
CA GLU A 330 -24.39 4.97 -7.70
C GLU A 330 -23.09 5.21 -6.91
N ASN A 331 -22.04 5.72 -7.57
CA ASN A 331 -20.70 5.95 -6.98
C ASN A 331 -19.99 4.67 -6.53
N SER A 332 -20.36 3.50 -7.03
CA SER A 332 -19.62 2.25 -6.85
C SER A 332 -18.48 2.12 -7.87
N GLY A 333 -17.65 1.10 -7.73
CA GLY A 333 -16.58 0.82 -8.68
C GLY A 333 -16.22 -0.64 -8.79
N LEU A 334 -15.63 -1.03 -9.92
CA LEU A 334 -15.01 -2.34 -10.10
C LEU A 334 -13.50 -2.17 -10.16
N ARG A 335 -12.80 -2.80 -9.21
CA ARG A 335 -11.35 -2.99 -9.29
C ARG A 335 -11.11 -4.30 -10.01
N LEU A 336 -10.43 -4.24 -11.16
CA LEU A 336 -10.21 -5.41 -12.00
C LEU A 336 -8.74 -5.51 -12.42
N THR A 337 -8.14 -6.70 -12.28
CA THR A 337 -6.82 -6.97 -12.84
C THR A 337 -6.89 -7.02 -14.37
N THR A 338 -6.25 -6.08 -15.05
CA THR A 338 -6.32 -5.93 -16.52
C THR A 338 -5.00 -6.17 -17.22
N ALA A 339 -3.89 -6.01 -16.52
CA ALA A 339 -2.55 -6.20 -17.06
C ALA A 339 -1.57 -6.69 -16.00
N ARG A 340 -0.39 -7.11 -16.45
CA ARG A 340 0.79 -7.33 -15.61
C ARG A 340 1.86 -6.33 -16.00
N TYR A 341 2.66 -5.89 -15.04
CA TYR A 341 3.80 -5.03 -15.33
C TYR A 341 5.12 -5.81 -15.25
N TYR A 342 6.12 -5.27 -15.93
CA TYR A 342 7.44 -5.85 -16.14
C TYR A 342 8.49 -4.78 -15.91
N THR A 343 9.63 -5.20 -15.35
CA THR A 343 10.79 -4.31 -15.16
C THR A 343 11.47 -4.03 -16.51
N PRO A 344 12.40 -3.06 -16.60
CA PRO A 344 13.07 -2.69 -17.86
C PRO A 344 13.77 -3.84 -18.58
N LEU A 345 14.35 -4.82 -17.86
CA LEU A 345 14.96 -6.03 -18.42
C LEU A 345 13.94 -7.14 -18.74
N GLY A 346 12.65 -6.85 -18.60
CA GLY A 346 11.54 -7.74 -18.91
C GLY A 346 11.25 -8.80 -17.85
N ARG A 347 11.68 -8.60 -16.59
CA ARG A 347 11.36 -9.52 -15.50
C ARG A 347 9.88 -9.41 -15.17
N GLN A 348 9.18 -10.54 -15.16
CA GLN A 348 7.83 -10.65 -14.63
C GLN A 348 7.93 -10.83 -13.12
N ILE A 349 7.41 -9.88 -12.35
CA ILE A 349 7.56 -9.90 -10.88
C ILE A 349 6.31 -10.40 -10.15
N HIS A 350 5.23 -10.72 -10.87
CA HIS A 350 4.01 -11.24 -10.26
C HIS A 350 4.27 -12.59 -9.58
N GLU A 351 3.89 -12.70 -8.30
CA GLU A 351 4.11 -13.83 -7.40
C GLU A 351 5.59 -14.13 -7.08
N ILE A 352 6.52 -13.31 -7.57
CA ILE A 352 7.97 -13.47 -7.38
C ILE A 352 8.55 -12.27 -6.61
N GLY A 353 8.29 -11.06 -7.06
CA GLY A 353 8.87 -9.84 -6.52
C GLY A 353 10.28 -9.54 -7.04
N ILE A 354 10.87 -8.49 -6.50
CA ILE A 354 12.24 -8.05 -6.71
C ILE A 354 13.13 -8.77 -5.70
N THR A 355 14.15 -9.46 -6.21
CA THR A 355 15.22 -10.05 -5.39
C THR A 355 16.29 -8.98 -5.15
N PRO A 356 16.63 -8.66 -3.89
CA PRO A 356 17.70 -7.71 -3.58
C PRO A 356 19.06 -8.17 -4.11
N ASP A 357 19.90 -7.21 -4.50
CA ASP A 357 21.31 -7.47 -4.85
C ASP A 357 22.10 -7.94 -3.62
N ILE A 358 21.76 -7.41 -2.45
CA ILE A 358 22.33 -7.81 -1.16
C ILE A 358 21.21 -8.20 -0.22
N VAL A 359 21.09 -9.51 0.03
CA VAL A 359 20.09 -10.06 0.95
C VAL A 359 20.54 -9.87 2.39
N ILE A 360 19.73 -9.16 3.17
CA ILE A 360 19.97 -8.84 4.57
C ILE A 360 18.65 -8.99 5.32
N GLU A 361 18.57 -9.99 6.20
CA GLU A 361 17.43 -10.13 7.12
C GLU A 361 17.54 -9.13 8.28
N GLN A 362 16.39 -8.63 8.74
CA GLN A 362 16.36 -7.83 9.96
C GLN A 362 16.62 -8.75 11.15
N ARG A 363 17.64 -8.43 11.95
CA ARG A 363 17.87 -9.14 13.21
C ARG A 363 16.76 -8.76 14.19
N ALA A 364 16.18 -9.75 14.86
CA ALA A 364 15.49 -9.47 16.10
C ALA A 364 16.50 -8.80 17.05
N PRO A 365 16.12 -7.77 17.83
CA PRO A 365 16.97 -7.29 18.91
C PRO A 365 17.39 -8.50 19.74
N GLU A 366 18.66 -8.58 20.15
CA GLU A 366 19.15 -9.65 21.02
C GLU A 366 18.29 -9.65 22.29
N ILE A 367 17.32 -10.55 22.35
CA ILE A 367 16.63 -10.87 23.59
C ILE A 367 17.71 -11.58 24.40
N ALA A 368 18.21 -10.93 25.46
CA ALA A 368 19.00 -11.60 26.47
C ALA A 368 18.27 -12.92 26.82
N PRO A 369 18.96 -14.08 26.86
CA PRO A 369 18.29 -15.38 26.87
C PRO A 369 17.26 -15.44 27.98
N ASP A 370 15.99 -15.35 27.58
CA ASP A 370 14.86 -15.49 28.48
C ASP A 370 14.72 -16.98 28.79
N THR A 371 15.04 -17.36 30.02
CA THR A 371 14.88 -18.71 30.55
C THR A 371 13.41 -19.06 30.84
N SER A 372 12.42 -18.31 30.35
CA SER A 372 11.01 -18.57 30.62
C SER A 372 10.21 -19.13 29.42
N GLY A 373 10.26 -20.46 29.28
CA GLY A 373 9.13 -21.26 28.82
C GLY A 373 8.84 -21.33 27.31
N PRO A 374 7.95 -22.28 26.91
CA PRO A 374 7.72 -22.65 25.52
C PRO A 374 7.15 -21.53 24.65
N SER A 375 7.65 -21.44 23.42
CA SER A 375 7.40 -20.35 22.46
C SER A 375 5.93 -20.28 21.98
N VAL A 376 5.53 -19.10 21.52
CA VAL A 376 4.20 -18.78 20.96
C VAL A 376 3.75 -19.74 19.84
N LYS A 377 4.69 -20.38 19.13
CA LYS A 377 4.40 -21.41 18.12
C LYS A 377 3.71 -22.65 18.69
N GLU A 378 4.00 -23.01 19.94
CA GLU A 378 3.38 -24.17 20.62
C GLU A 378 1.98 -23.82 21.16
N LYS A 379 1.75 -22.56 21.54
CA LYS A 379 0.42 -22.06 21.95
C LYS A 379 -0.59 -21.99 20.79
N ILE A 380 -0.13 -21.70 19.57
CA ILE A 380 -0.99 -21.67 18.38
C ILE A 380 -1.36 -23.09 17.94
N LYS A 381 -0.43 -24.05 18.01
CA LYS A 381 -0.71 -25.47 17.70
C LYS A 381 -1.69 -26.12 18.68
N ALA A 382 -1.69 -25.69 19.95
CA ALA A 382 -2.64 -26.16 20.96
C ALA A 382 -4.07 -25.62 20.78
N LYS A 383 -4.24 -24.45 20.15
CA LYS A 383 -5.56 -23.81 19.93
C LYS A 383 -6.27 -24.28 18.65
N VAL A 384 -5.56 -24.91 17.71
CA VAL A 384 -6.13 -25.41 16.45
C VAL A 384 -6.61 -26.88 16.57
N ASN A 385 -6.18 -27.61 17.61
CA ASN A 385 -6.54 -29.02 17.81
C ASN A 385 -7.45 -29.29 19.02
N GLY A 386 -8.06 -28.26 19.60
CA GLY A 386 -8.84 -28.36 20.83
C GLY A 386 -10.20 -27.69 20.73
N ASP A 387 -11.03 -28.11 19.79
CA ASP A 387 -12.46 -27.82 19.82
C ASP A 387 -13.21 -29.11 20.18
N ASN A 388 -13.64 -29.20 21.44
CA ASN A 388 -14.75 -30.01 21.91
C ASN A 388 -15.03 -29.71 23.40
N GLY A 389 -16.18 -29.08 23.67
CA GLY A 389 -16.97 -29.35 24.88
C GLY A 389 -16.97 -28.29 25.99
N HIS A 390 -18.06 -27.51 26.01
CA HIS A 390 -18.90 -27.09 27.14
C HIS A 390 -18.36 -27.16 28.59
N GLY A 391 -18.62 -26.09 29.35
CA GLY A 391 -18.91 -26.17 30.80
C GLY A 391 -18.35 -25.03 31.64
N ALA A 392 -19.23 -24.36 32.39
CA ALA A 392 -18.96 -23.24 33.30
C ALA A 392 -18.06 -23.60 34.51
N ASP A 393 -17.24 -22.67 34.98
CA ASP A 393 -17.38 -22.04 36.33
C ASP A 393 -16.31 -20.96 36.57
N LYS A 394 -16.67 -19.92 37.33
CA LYS A 394 -15.73 -18.93 37.93
C LYS A 394 -15.13 -19.51 39.22
N PRO A 395 -13.92 -19.10 39.63
CA PRO A 395 -13.85 -18.19 40.79
C PRO A 395 -12.74 -17.10 40.74
N LYS A 396 -12.81 -16.22 41.74
CA LYS A 396 -12.20 -14.91 41.98
C LYS A 396 -10.69 -14.88 42.29
N GLU A 397 -10.06 -13.79 41.83
CA GLU A 397 -9.25 -12.77 42.55
C GLU A 397 -8.13 -13.18 43.53
N GLU A 398 -6.89 -12.77 43.21
CA GLU A 398 -5.92 -12.30 44.21
C GLU A 398 -4.90 -11.33 43.58
N ALA A 399 -4.71 -10.17 44.23
CA ALA A 399 -3.83 -9.06 43.86
C ALA A 399 -2.44 -9.20 44.52
N ALA A 400 -1.32 -8.89 43.84
CA ALA A 400 -0.48 -7.67 43.97
C ALA A 400 1.02 -8.10 43.89
N PRO A 401 2.05 -7.22 43.77
CA PRO A 401 2.01 -5.75 43.68
C PRO A 401 2.78 -5.14 42.47
N ALA A 402 2.48 -3.87 42.25
CA ALA A 402 3.09 -2.96 41.28
C ALA A 402 4.60 -2.72 41.52
N ARG A 403 5.39 -2.73 40.44
CA ARG A 403 6.69 -2.05 40.37
C ARG A 403 6.50 -0.74 39.61
N LYS A 404 6.89 0.35 40.28
CA LYS A 404 7.01 1.69 39.74
C LYS A 404 8.15 1.71 38.73
N GLU A 405 7.89 2.16 37.51
CA GLU A 405 8.92 2.69 36.62
C GLU A 405 8.60 4.16 36.37
N GLU A 406 9.61 4.99 36.60
CA GLU A 406 9.57 6.44 36.48
C GLU A 406 9.51 6.83 34.99
N GLU A 407 8.42 7.47 34.59
CA GLU A 407 8.30 8.09 33.26
C GLU A 407 9.05 9.42 33.22
N THR A 408 10.26 9.39 32.67
CA THR A 408 10.96 10.61 32.25
C THR A 408 10.31 11.11 30.96
N LYS A 409 9.59 12.22 31.05
CA LYS A 409 8.97 12.93 29.92
C LYS A 409 10.05 13.48 28.98
N GLU A 410 10.27 12.81 27.86
CA GLU A 410 10.99 13.37 26.72
C GLU A 410 9.99 13.78 25.63
N GLN A 411 9.94 15.10 25.38
CA GLN A 411 9.15 15.73 24.34
C GLN A 411 9.60 15.23 22.97
N THR A 412 8.76 14.45 22.30
CA THR A 412 9.05 13.83 21.01
C THR A 412 9.07 14.85 19.88
N LYS A 413 10.28 15.14 19.37
CA LYS A 413 10.53 15.56 17.99
C LYS A 413 10.03 14.46 17.01
N PRO A 414 9.73 14.79 15.72
CA PRO A 414 9.29 13.80 14.74
C PRO A 414 10.21 12.58 14.77
N SER A 415 9.63 11.39 14.99
CA SER A 415 10.38 10.18 15.37
C SER A 415 11.60 9.97 14.47
N ALA A 416 12.78 10.29 14.99
CA ALA A 416 14.04 10.01 14.31
C ALA A 416 14.15 8.51 14.08
N VAL A 417 14.64 8.12 12.91
CA VAL A 417 14.94 6.72 12.63
C VAL A 417 15.99 6.27 13.65
N ASP A 418 15.65 5.22 14.40
CA ASP A 418 16.54 4.63 15.39
C ASP A 418 17.58 3.76 14.69
N LEU A 419 18.67 4.40 14.26
CA LEU A 419 19.80 3.76 13.57
C LEU A 419 20.38 2.60 14.36
N GLU A 420 20.34 2.61 15.69
CA GLU A 420 20.91 1.57 16.53
C GLU A 420 20.09 0.27 16.46
N LYS A 421 18.78 0.38 16.24
CA LYS A 421 17.88 -0.78 16.15
C LYS A 421 17.64 -1.26 14.72
N ASP A 422 17.96 -0.44 13.72
CA ASP A 422 17.71 -0.76 12.31
C ASP A 422 18.91 -1.40 11.61
N TYR A 423 19.08 -2.70 11.81
CA TYR A 423 20.19 -3.46 11.23
C TYR A 423 20.26 -3.38 9.70
N GLN A 424 19.13 -3.48 8.99
CA GLN A 424 19.11 -3.34 7.53
C GLN A 424 19.58 -1.95 7.09
N LEU A 425 19.15 -0.87 7.76
CA LEU A 425 19.60 0.48 7.47
C LEU A 425 21.09 0.67 7.75
N GLN A 426 21.61 0.17 8.88
CA GLN A 426 23.05 0.18 9.18
C GLN A 426 23.85 -0.47 8.05
N ARG A 427 23.37 -1.59 7.51
CA ARG A 427 24.03 -2.27 6.40
C ARG A 427 23.95 -1.52 5.09
N ALA A 428 22.81 -0.91 4.76
CA ALA A 428 22.69 -0.04 3.59
C ALA A 428 23.66 1.14 3.65
N ILE A 429 23.82 1.77 4.81
CA ILE A 429 24.83 2.82 5.02
C ILE A 429 26.24 2.25 4.89
N GLY A 430 26.48 1.05 5.41
CA GLY A 430 27.75 0.33 5.23
C GLY A 430 28.12 0.11 3.77
N VAL A 431 27.14 -0.18 2.90
CA VAL A 431 27.34 -0.28 1.45
C VAL A 431 27.78 1.06 0.87
N LEU A 432 27.11 2.16 1.21
CA LEU A 432 27.48 3.50 0.76
C LEU A 432 28.88 3.92 1.25
N LYS A 433 29.21 3.66 2.52
CA LYS A 433 30.55 3.89 3.10
C LYS A 433 31.62 3.09 2.38
N SER A 434 31.33 1.82 2.05
CA SER A 434 32.26 0.95 1.33
C SER A 434 32.52 1.47 -0.09
N TRP A 435 31.47 1.91 -0.79
CA TRP A 435 31.59 2.56 -2.11
C TRP A 435 32.47 3.81 -2.05
N GLU A 436 32.26 4.68 -1.06
CA GLU A 436 33.06 5.90 -0.88
C GLU A 436 34.55 5.56 -0.66
N LEU A 437 34.85 4.56 0.16
CA LEU A 437 36.22 4.12 0.43
C LEU A 437 36.88 3.48 -0.79
N ILE A 438 36.16 2.62 -1.52
CA ILE A 438 36.67 1.97 -2.73
C ILE A 438 37.00 3.02 -3.80
N ASN A 439 36.13 4.00 -4.03
CA ASN A 439 36.40 5.08 -4.99
C ASN A 439 37.63 5.89 -4.61
N LYS A 440 37.80 6.22 -3.33
CA LYS A 440 39.02 6.90 -2.84
C LYS A 440 40.30 6.08 -3.09
N ILE A 441 40.22 4.75 -3.00
CA ILE A 441 41.35 3.85 -3.29
C ILE A 441 41.63 3.84 -4.80
N SER A 442 40.59 3.71 -5.62
CA SER A 442 40.69 3.72 -7.09
C SER A 442 41.31 5.03 -7.61
N ASP A 443 40.89 6.19 -7.09
CA ASP A 443 41.44 7.49 -7.49
C ASP A 443 42.92 7.65 -7.13
N ARG A 444 43.37 7.05 -6.02
CA ARG A 444 44.81 6.98 -5.67
C ARG A 444 45.60 6.14 -6.66
N SER A 445 45.03 5.03 -7.14
CA SER A 445 45.70 4.18 -8.13
C SER A 445 45.87 4.87 -9.49
N VAL A 446 44.93 5.74 -9.89
CA VAL A 446 45.01 6.51 -11.15
C VAL A 446 45.99 7.68 -11.05
N SER A 447 46.10 8.31 -9.88
CA SER A 447 47.04 9.43 -9.64
C SER A 447 48.50 8.99 -9.46
N ALA A 448 48.75 7.73 -9.04
CA ALA A 448 50.09 7.15 -8.95
C ALA A 448 50.69 6.67 -10.30
N VAL A 449 49.91 6.71 -11.39
CA VAL A 449 50.30 6.19 -12.72
C VAL A 449 50.54 7.30 -13.76
N LYS A 450 50.51 8.57 -13.37
CA LYS A 450 50.98 9.66 -14.25
C LYS A 450 52.50 9.84 -14.09
N PRO A 451 53.30 9.61 -15.14
CA PRO A 451 54.75 9.86 -15.13
C PRO A 451 55.09 11.35 -15.04
#